data_AF-A0A2M7ISB6-F1
#
_entry.id   AF-A0A2M7ISB6-F1
#
_cell.length_a   1.000
_cell.length_b   1.000
_cell.length_c   1.000
_cell.angle_alpha   90.00
_cell.angle_beta   90.00
_cell.angle_gamma   90.00
#
_symmetry.space_group_name_H-M   'P 1'
#
loop_
_entity.id
_entity.type
_entity.pdbx_description
1 polymer ?
#
loop_
_entity_poly.entity_id
_entity_poly.type
_entity_poly.pdbx_seq_one_letter_code
_entity_poly.pdbx_strand_id
1 'polypeptide(L)'
;VKDALIKAMMYDDNPGVRKEAMHALCNIPFDEKISDAMIYVLQNDKNSGLRIQAINCLNEKNDVKRLSDPNIKNVLKNRMQEDDNSYIKLRAKTMLTKLES
;
A
#
# COMPACT_ATOMS: atom_id res chain seq x y z
N VAL A 1 15.10 -4.52 13.11
CA VAL A 1 14.10 -5.44 12.52
C VAL A 1 13.19 -4.73 11.50
N LYS A 2 12.50 -3.63 11.85
CA LYS A 2 11.63 -2.86 10.93
C LYS A 2 12.26 -2.59 9.56
N ASP A 3 13.46 -2.00 9.52
CA ASP A 3 14.11 -1.65 8.25
C ASP A 3 14.46 -2.89 7.39
N ALA A 4 14.73 -4.03 8.02
CA ALA A 4 14.96 -5.29 7.30
C ALA A 4 13.65 -5.82 6.70
N LEU A 5 12.53 -5.74 7.43
CA LEU A 5 11.21 -6.09 6.91
C LEU A 5 10.80 -5.16 5.77
N ILE A 6 11.07 -3.85 5.87
CA ILE A 6 10.81 -2.91 4.78
C ILE A 6 11.60 -3.29 3.53
N LYS A 7 12.90 -3.57 3.67
CA LYS A 7 13.74 -4.02 2.54
C LYS A 7 13.23 -5.32 1.93
N ALA A 8 12.90 -6.31 2.76
CA ALA A 8 12.36 -7.58 2.30
C ALA A 8 11.03 -7.38 1.57
N MET A 9 10.10 -6.60 2.13
CA MET A 9 8.81 -6.29 1.51
C MET A 9 8.95 -5.60 0.13
N MET A 10 9.92 -4.70 -0.03
CA MET A 10 10.06 -3.92 -1.26
C MET A 10 10.86 -4.64 -2.36
N TYR A 11 11.83 -5.48 -1.99
CA TYR A 11 12.90 -5.88 -2.91
C TYR A 11 13.23 -7.37 -2.92
N ASP A 12 12.68 -8.19 -2.02
CA ASP A 12 12.98 -9.63 -2.06
C ASP A 12 12.43 -10.25 -3.34
N ASP A 13 13.23 -11.07 -4.01
CA ASP A 13 12.83 -11.71 -5.28
C ASP A 13 11.63 -12.66 -5.07
N ASN A 14 11.53 -13.28 -3.89
CA ASN A 14 10.47 -14.22 -3.57
C ASN A 14 9.20 -13.48 -3.09
N PRO A 15 8.08 -13.56 -3.83
CA PRO A 15 6.83 -12.90 -3.44
C PRO A 15 6.27 -13.41 -2.10
N GLY A 16 6.60 -14.65 -1.70
CA GLY A 16 6.26 -15.18 -0.39
C GLY A 16 6.98 -14.44 0.74
N VAL A 17 8.27 -14.13 0.58
CA VAL A 17 9.03 -13.35 1.57
C VAL A 17 8.49 -11.93 1.64
N ARG A 18 8.20 -11.30 0.50
CA ARG A 18 7.58 -9.97 0.46
C ARG A 18 6.23 -9.94 1.20
N LYS A 19 5.41 -10.98 1.00
CA LYS A 19 4.10 -11.14 1.65
C LYS A 19 4.23 -11.23 3.17
N GLU A 20 5.10 -12.09 3.67
CA GLU A 20 5.30 -12.27 5.12
C GLU A 20 5.88 -11.01 5.76
N ALA A 21 6.82 -10.34 5.08
CA ALA A 21 7.35 -9.07 5.53
C ALA A 21 6.27 -7.98 5.62
N MET A 22 5.42 -7.87 4.59
CA MET A 22 4.28 -6.96 4.60
C MET A 22 3.28 -7.30 5.70
N HIS A 23 2.98 -8.58 5.91
CA HIS A 23 2.06 -9.02 6.96
C HIS A 23 2.56 -8.59 8.34
N ALA A 24 3.85 -8.81 8.63
CA ALA A 24 4.46 -8.35 9.88
C ALA A 24 4.39 -6.82 10.04
N LEU A 25 4.67 -6.06 8.98
CA LEU A 25 4.60 -4.60 9.00
C LEU A 25 3.16 -4.06 9.17
N CYS A 26 2.16 -4.77 8.64
CA CYS A 26 0.74 -4.41 8.82
C CYS A 26 0.26 -4.55 10.25
N ASN A 27 0.91 -5.39 11.07
CA ASN A 27 0.53 -5.62 12.46
C ASN A 27 1.16 -4.66 13.46
N ILE A 28 1.99 -3.71 13.02
CA ILE A 28 2.60 -2.69 13.88
C ILE A 28 2.06 -1.28 13.56
N PRO A 29 2.26 -0.29 14.44
CA PRO A 29 1.89 1.10 14.16
C PRO A 29 2.59 1.62 12.90
N PHE A 30 1.84 2.28 12.02
CA PHE A 30 2.38 2.88 10.81
C PHE A 30 3.13 4.17 11.15
N ASP A 31 4.41 4.20 10.78
CA ASP A 31 5.19 5.43 10.72
C ASP A 31 5.46 5.82 9.26
N GLU A 32 6.14 6.95 9.06
CA GLU A 32 6.49 7.47 7.74
C GLU A 32 7.14 6.42 6.83
N LYS A 33 8.13 5.69 7.35
CA LYS A 33 8.82 4.68 6.54
C LYS A 33 7.91 3.52 6.12
N ILE A 34 7.02 3.07 7.01
CA ILE A 34 6.15 1.92 6.70
C ILE A 34 5.12 2.28 5.64
N SER A 35 4.42 3.41 5.75
CA SER A 35 3.43 3.73 4.72
C SER A 35 4.05 4.14 3.40
N ASP A 36 5.26 4.72 3.38
CA ASP A 36 5.96 4.98 2.10
C ASP A 36 6.33 3.65 1.42
N ALA A 37 6.77 2.66 2.21
CA ALA A 37 7.05 1.33 1.69
C ALA A 37 5.78 0.61 1.18
N MET A 38 4.63 0.78 1.84
CA MET A 38 3.35 0.24 1.36
C MET A 38 2.90 0.91 0.06
N ILE A 39 3.09 2.23 -0.05
CA ILE A 39 2.82 2.98 -1.28
C ILE A 39 3.76 2.52 -2.41
N TYR A 40 5.04 2.29 -2.10
CA TYR A 40 5.98 1.71 -3.07
C TYR A 40 5.51 0.36 -3.59
N VAL A 41 5.05 -0.55 -2.72
CA VAL A 41 4.54 -1.86 -3.15
C VAL A 41 3.29 -1.71 -4.01
N LEU A 42 2.33 -0.88 -3.59
CA LEU A 42 1.14 -0.58 -4.37
C LEU A 42 1.47 0.01 -5.76
N GLN A 43 2.57 0.76 -5.87
CA GLN A 43 3.00 1.34 -7.14
C GLN A 43 3.75 0.36 -8.05
N ASN A 44 4.63 -0.48 -7.48
CA ASN A 44 5.71 -1.12 -8.23
C ASN A 44 5.66 -2.65 -8.24
N ASP A 45 4.92 -3.29 -7.33
CA ASP A 45 4.94 -4.75 -7.28
C ASP A 45 4.14 -5.36 -8.43
N LYS A 46 4.77 -6.28 -9.15
CA LYS A 46 4.17 -6.99 -10.28
C LYS A 46 3.08 -7.97 -9.81
N ASN A 47 3.14 -8.43 -8.56
CA ASN A 47 2.16 -9.35 -7.99
C ASN A 47 0.94 -8.55 -7.46
N SER A 48 -0.21 -8.74 -8.09
CA SER A 48 -1.46 -8.07 -7.69
C SER A 48 -1.92 -8.43 -6.28
N GLY A 49 -1.61 -9.63 -5.78
CA GLY A 49 -1.89 -10.02 -4.40
C GLY A 49 -1.14 -9.17 -3.36
N LEU A 50 0.11 -8.82 -3.64
CA LEU A 50 0.89 -7.90 -2.78
C LEU A 50 0.35 -6.47 -2.85
N ARG A 51 -0.02 -6.00 -4.04
CA ARG A 51 -0.66 -4.69 -4.19
C ARG A 51 -2.02 -4.63 -3.45
N ILE A 52 -2.83 -5.69 -3.52
CA ILE A 52 -4.08 -5.83 -2.76
C ILE A 52 -3.83 -5.74 -1.25
N GLN A 53 -2.82 -6.47 -0.76
CA GLN A 53 -2.49 -6.44 0.66
C GLN A 53 -2.04 -5.04 1.10
N ALA A 54 -1.21 -4.37 0.30
CA ALA A 54 -0.74 -3.01 0.59
C ALA A 54 -1.89 -2.00 0.68
N ILE A 55 -2.81 -1.99 -0.30
CA ILE A 55 -3.94 -1.04 -0.30
C ILE A 55 -4.94 -1.32 0.83
N ASN A 56 -5.16 -2.59 1.18
CA ASN A 56 -6.01 -2.95 2.32
C ASN A 56 -5.38 -2.49 3.63
N CYS A 57 -4.09 -2.72 3.80
CA CYS A 57 -3.35 -2.31 4.98
C CYS A 57 -3.36 -0.77 5.16
N LEU A 58 -3.13 -0.02 4.07
CA LEU A 58 -3.26 1.45 4.08
C LEU A 58 -4.66 1.92 4.48
N ASN A 59 -5.71 1.27 3.96
CA ASN A 59 -7.10 1.61 4.28
C ASN A 59 -7.49 1.24 5.73
N GLU A 60 -7.01 0.12 6.26
CA GLU A 60 -7.29 -0.33 7.63
C GLU A 60 -6.72 0.61 8.69
N LYS A 61 -5.55 1.22 8.44
CA LYS A 61 -4.95 2.16 9.39
C LYS A 61 -5.74 3.46 9.54
N ASN A 62 -6.57 3.80 8.55
CA ASN A 62 -7.44 4.97 8.56
C ASN A 62 -6.75 6.28 8.97
N ASP A 63 -5.46 6.44 8.63
CA ASP A 63 -4.70 7.66 8.89
C ASP A 63 -5.04 8.71 7.81
N VAL A 64 -6.20 9.36 7.99
CA VAL A 64 -6.76 10.32 7.04
C VAL A 64 -5.81 11.49 6.78
N LYS A 65 -5.12 11.98 7.83
CA LYS A 65 -4.15 13.07 7.70
C LYS A 65 -3.06 12.68 6.72
N ARG A 66 -2.51 11.48 6.87
CA ARG A 66 -1.47 11.00 5.99
C ARG A 66 -1.97 10.66 4.60
N LEU A 67 -3.08 9.94 4.48
CA LEU A 67 -3.68 9.60 3.20
C LEU A 67 -4.08 10.85 2.40
N SER A 68 -4.22 11.99 3.07
CA SER A 68 -4.45 13.28 2.44
C SER A 68 -3.22 13.89 1.75
N ASP A 69 -2.02 13.32 1.93
CA ASP A 69 -0.82 13.73 1.23
C ASP A 69 -1.05 13.72 -0.31
N PRO A 70 -0.74 14.81 -1.03
CA PRO A 70 -0.97 14.90 -2.47
C PRO A 70 -0.29 13.78 -3.29
N ASN A 71 0.90 13.34 -2.89
CA ASN A 71 1.61 12.26 -3.58
C ASN A 71 0.85 10.94 -3.41
N ILE A 72 0.38 10.63 -2.20
CA ILE A 72 -0.42 9.43 -1.91
C ILE A 72 -1.75 9.50 -2.68
N LYS A 73 -2.44 10.64 -2.68
CA LYS A 73 -3.66 10.82 -3.48
C LYS A 73 -3.40 10.57 -4.97
N ASN A 74 -2.27 11.02 -5.51
CA ASN A 74 -1.89 10.75 -6.90
C ASN A 74 -1.64 9.26 -7.16
N VAL A 75 -1.00 8.55 -6.23
CA VAL A 75 -0.86 7.08 -6.32
C VAL A 75 -2.22 6.43 -6.40
N LEU A 76 -3.13 6.76 -5.48
CA LEU A 76 -4.48 6.20 -5.46
C LEU A 76 -5.26 6.52 -6.74
N LYS A 77 -5.15 7.75 -7.28
CA LYS A 77 -5.76 8.13 -8.57
C LYS A 77 -5.22 7.28 -9.72
N ASN A 78 -3.90 7.13 -9.81
CA ASN A 78 -3.26 6.31 -10.82
C ASN A 78 -3.69 4.84 -10.72
N ARG A 79 -3.79 4.29 -9.50
CA ARG A 79 -4.28 2.91 -9.28
C ARG A 79 -5.76 2.75 -9.59
N MET A 80 -6.58 3.74 -9.28
CA MET A 80 -8.00 3.75 -9.63
C MET A 80 -8.22 3.65 -11.14
N GLN A 81 -7.39 4.32 -11.93
CA GLN A 81 -7.53 4.40 -13.39
C GLN A 81 -6.86 3.20 -14.08
N GLU A 82 -5.60 2.92 -13.72
CA GLU A 82 -4.68 2.14 -14.55
C GLU A 82 -4.30 0.75 -13.99
N ASP A 83 -4.61 0.41 -12.73
CA ASP A 83 -4.18 -0.90 -12.19
C ASP A 83 -4.84 -2.06 -12.97
N ASP A 84 -4.13 -3.13 -13.29
CA ASP A 84 -4.73 -4.28 -14.00
C ASP A 84 -5.79 -5.03 -13.18
N ASN A 85 -5.80 -4.82 -11.85
CA ASN A 85 -6.68 -5.52 -10.94
C ASN A 85 -7.90 -4.65 -10.55
N SER A 86 -9.09 -5.09 -10.95
CA SER A 86 -10.36 -4.39 -10.68
C SER A 86 -10.65 -4.14 -9.19
N TYR A 87 -10.17 -5.02 -8.29
CA TYR A 87 -10.33 -4.80 -6.84
C TYR A 87 -9.53 -3.59 -6.38
N ILE A 88 -8.29 -3.45 -6.85
CA ILE A 88 -7.44 -2.31 -6.53
C ILE A 88 -8.06 -1.02 -7.07
N LYS A 89 -8.59 -1.05 -8.31
CA LYS A 89 -9.31 0.11 -8.87
C LYS A 89 -10.45 0.57 -7.97
N LEU A 90 -11.32 -0.37 -7.59
CA LEU A 90 -12.48 -0.10 -6.73
C LEU A 90 -12.05 0.39 -5.34
N ARG A 91 -11.08 -0.27 -4.71
CA ARG A 91 -10.60 0.10 -3.38
C ARG A 91 -9.97 1.48 -3.37
N ALA A 92 -9.15 1.81 -4.38
CA ALA A 92 -8.54 3.13 -4.52
C ALA A 92 -9.60 4.23 -4.70
N LYS A 93 -10.63 3.98 -5.52
CA LYS A 93 -11.79 4.88 -5.65
C LYS A 93 -12.47 5.12 -4.31
N THR A 94 -12.79 4.06 -3.58
CA THR A 94 -13.45 4.17 -2.26
C THR A 94 -12.61 4.97 -1.28
N MET A 95 -11.29 4.76 -1.26
CA MET A 95 -10.40 5.55 -0.40
C MET A 95 -10.40 7.02 -0.79
N LEU A 96 -10.27 7.34 -2.08
CA LEU A 96 -10.31 8.74 -2.56
C LEU A 96 -11.62 9.44 -2.20
N THR A 97 -12.76 8.80 -2.40
CA THR A 97 -14.07 9.36 -2.04
C THR A 97 -14.16 9.68 -0.55
N LYS A 98 -13.61 8.83 0.34
CA LYS A 98 -13.56 9.09 1.78
C LYS A 98 -12.63 10.25 2.18
N LEU A 99 -11.64 10.58 1.36
CA LEU A 99 -10.70 11.69 1.62
C LEU A 99 -11.21 13.04 1.08
N GLU A 100 -12.31 13.02 0.34
CA GLU A 100 -12.96 14.19 -0.27
C GLU A 100 -14.28 14.55 0.45
N SER A 101 -14.81 13.63 1.28
CA SER A 101 -15.96 13.83 2.16
C SER A 101 -15.57 14.47 3.49
#